data_AF-A0A7V9ESY8-F1
#
_entry.id   AF-A0A7V9ESY8-F1
#
_cell.length_a   1.000
_cell.length_b   1.000
_cell.length_c   1.000
_cell.angle_alpha   90.00
_cell.angle_beta   90.00
_cell.angle_gamma   90.00
#
_symmetry.space_group_name_H-M   'P 1'
#
loop_
_entity.id
_entity.type
_entity.pdbx_description
1 polymer ?
#
loop_
_entity_poly.entity_id
_entity_poly.type
_entity_poly.pdbx_seq_one_letter_code
_entity_poly.pdbx_strand_id
1 'polypeptide(L)'
;MNRLLLLGLTIATLGCAATPAPAPDGPARPLTFANVRSYFSDTLRFRPTEVQKRCVIFYEGEWVSRQLYNYCVIIVENSDEDLQVTFYITDDQEMNWVNEFLDSPFFTQGETENLYRLLHQEKHARGERVGRYRVDLSHWEPKHAQIIVLSFTPAD
;
A
#
# COMPACT_ATOMS: atom_id res chain seq x y z
N MET A 1 -29.50 -45.53 -37.65
CA MET A 1 -28.37 -45.90 -36.78
C MET A 1 -27.99 -44.68 -35.95
N ASN A 2 -28.30 -44.72 -34.66
CA ASN A 2 -28.01 -43.70 -33.66
C ASN A 2 -26.50 -43.60 -33.39
N ARG A 3 -25.95 -42.39 -33.36
CA ARG A 3 -24.83 -42.04 -32.48
C ARG A 3 -25.10 -40.66 -31.86
N LEU A 4 -25.58 -40.71 -30.63
CA LEU A 4 -25.47 -39.67 -29.62
C LEU A 4 -23.99 -39.36 -29.39
N LEU A 5 -23.62 -38.08 -29.36
CA LEU A 5 -22.45 -37.59 -28.64
C LEU A 5 -22.90 -36.36 -27.85
N LEU A 6 -22.93 -36.55 -26.53
CA LEU A 6 -23.13 -35.53 -25.51
C LEU A 6 -21.82 -34.77 -25.26
N LEU A 7 -22.00 -33.64 -24.58
CA LEU A 7 -21.07 -32.96 -23.65
C LEU A 7 -20.07 -31.95 -24.24
N GLY A 8 -20.35 -30.70 -23.89
CA GLY A 8 -19.45 -29.56 -23.93
C GLY A 8 -20.12 -28.32 -23.38
N LEU A 9 -20.62 -28.37 -22.14
CA LEU A 9 -21.15 -27.20 -21.44
C LEU A 9 -19.97 -26.38 -20.91
N THR A 10 -19.51 -25.37 -21.66
CA THR A 10 -18.52 -24.41 -21.20
C THR A 10 -19.23 -23.37 -20.32
N ILE A 11 -19.08 -23.49 -19.00
CA ILE A 11 -19.45 -22.43 -18.06
C ILE A 11 -18.31 -21.40 -18.11
N ALA A 12 -18.53 -20.29 -18.79
CA ALA A 12 -17.68 -19.12 -18.70
C ALA A 12 -17.94 -18.43 -17.35
N THR A 13 -17.10 -18.68 -16.35
CA THR A 13 -17.03 -17.82 -15.17
C THR A 13 -16.37 -16.51 -15.59
N LEU A 14 -17.19 -15.53 -15.97
CA LEU A 14 -16.78 -14.12 -15.92
C LEU A 14 -16.48 -13.82 -14.46
N GLY A 15 -15.19 -13.78 -14.12
CA GLY A 15 -14.74 -13.23 -12.84
C GLY A 15 -15.16 -11.77 -12.80
N CYS A 16 -16.21 -11.47 -12.02
CA CYS A 16 -16.44 -10.11 -11.54
C CYS A 16 -15.16 -9.69 -10.82
N ALA A 17 -14.53 -8.61 -11.30
CA ALA A 17 -13.56 -7.87 -10.50
C ALA A 17 -14.24 -7.59 -9.15
N ALA A 18 -13.69 -8.15 -8.08
CA ALA A 18 -14.22 -7.93 -6.74
C ALA A 18 -14.07 -6.44 -6.44
N THR A 19 -15.18 -5.74 -6.29
CA THR A 19 -15.22 -4.41 -5.70
C THR A 19 -14.49 -4.48 -4.35
N PRO A 20 -13.59 -3.53 -4.02
CA PRO A 20 -12.97 -3.50 -2.70
C PRO A 20 -14.07 -3.54 -1.64
N ALA A 21 -13.93 -4.43 -0.67
CA ALA A 21 -14.87 -4.47 0.45
C ALA A 21 -14.84 -3.09 1.13
N PRO A 22 -15.99 -2.50 1.46
CA PRO A 22 -16.02 -1.22 2.17
C PRO A 22 -15.23 -1.36 3.47
N ALA A 23 -14.36 -0.39 3.74
CA ALA A 23 -13.61 -0.32 4.99
C ALA A 23 -14.60 -0.37 6.17
N PRO A 24 -14.33 -1.16 7.22
CA PRO A 24 -15.27 -1.33 8.33
C PRO A 24 -15.51 0.00 9.07
N ASP A 25 -16.78 0.31 9.36
CA ASP A 25 -17.27 1.51 10.08
C ASP A 25 -16.87 1.56 11.58
N GLY A 26 -15.70 1.05 11.93
CA GLY A 26 -15.12 1.12 13.29
C GLY A 26 -14.24 2.34 13.48
N PRO A 27 -13.92 2.72 14.74
CA PRO A 27 -12.90 3.73 14.98
C PRO A 27 -11.57 3.26 14.39
N ALA A 28 -10.99 4.10 13.52
CA ALA A 28 -9.74 3.79 12.86
C ALA A 28 -8.63 3.48 13.89
N ARG A 29 -7.90 2.40 13.66
CA ARG A 29 -6.78 1.96 14.49
C ARG A 29 -5.74 3.08 14.57
N PRO A 30 -5.13 3.36 15.73
CA PRO A 30 -4.10 4.39 15.82
C PRO A 30 -2.93 4.12 14.87
N LEU A 31 -2.57 5.10 14.05
CA LEU A 31 -1.37 5.06 13.22
C LEU A 31 -0.13 5.27 14.09
N THR A 32 0.48 4.18 14.56
CA THR A 32 1.70 4.19 15.37
C THR A 32 2.74 3.27 14.75
N PHE A 33 4.02 3.51 15.04
CA PHE A 33 5.12 2.66 14.56
C PHE A 33 4.88 1.17 14.81
N ALA A 34 4.49 0.81 16.05
CA ALA A 34 4.24 -0.59 16.41
C ALA A 34 3.08 -1.19 15.61
N ASN A 35 2.02 -0.40 15.39
CA ASN A 35 0.85 -0.86 14.63
C ASN A 35 1.16 -1.02 13.14
N VAL A 36 1.89 -0.08 12.53
CA VAL A 36 2.29 -0.16 11.11
C VAL A 36 3.30 -1.29 10.89
N ARG A 37 4.31 -1.44 11.76
CA ARG A 37 5.23 -2.58 11.74
C ARG A 37 4.48 -3.91 11.77
N SER A 38 3.53 -4.05 12.72
CA SER A 38 2.75 -5.28 12.87
C SER A 38 1.79 -5.51 11.70
N TYR A 39 1.29 -4.45 11.06
CA TYR A 39 0.47 -4.58 9.87
C TYR A 39 1.25 -5.21 8.72
N PHE A 40 2.41 -4.64 8.37
CA PHE A 40 3.25 -5.21 7.32
C PHE A 40 3.74 -6.62 7.66
N SER A 41 4.15 -6.89 8.90
CA SER A 41 4.66 -8.21 9.28
C SER A 41 3.58 -9.28 9.44
N ASP A 42 2.47 -8.95 10.11
CA ASP A 42 1.51 -9.96 10.57
C ASP A 42 0.32 -10.08 9.63
N THR A 43 -0.07 -8.97 8.98
CA THR A 43 -1.21 -8.97 8.04
C THR A 43 -0.70 -9.23 6.62
N LEU A 44 0.27 -8.44 6.17
CA LEU A 44 0.81 -8.54 4.81
C LEU A 44 1.98 -9.55 4.69
N ARG A 45 2.38 -10.18 5.81
CA ARG A 45 3.36 -11.28 5.86
C ARG A 45 4.78 -10.94 5.39
N PHE A 46 5.11 -9.66 5.29
CA PHE A 46 6.48 -9.25 5.02
C PHE A 46 7.41 -9.63 6.17
N ARG A 47 8.66 -9.95 5.86
CA ARG A 47 9.67 -10.17 6.90
C ARG A 47 10.27 -8.83 7.35
N PRO A 48 10.13 -8.44 8.63
CA PRO A 48 10.74 -7.22 9.13
C PRO A 48 12.26 -7.39 9.27
N THR A 49 12.99 -6.42 8.77
CA THR A 49 14.42 -6.23 9.05
C THR A 49 14.56 -4.99 9.93
N GLU A 50 14.85 -5.21 11.22
CA GLU A 50 15.05 -4.11 12.16
C GLU A 50 16.43 -3.49 11.93
N VAL A 51 16.45 -2.21 11.53
CA VAL A 51 17.70 -1.46 11.31
C VAL A 51 18.05 -0.66 12.56
N GLN A 52 17.05 -0.03 13.18
CA GLN A 52 17.15 0.69 14.46
C GLN A 52 15.83 0.58 15.25
N LYS A 53 15.83 0.99 16.52
CA LYS A 53 14.64 0.91 17.40
C LYS A 53 13.37 1.57 16.83
N ARG A 54 13.52 2.56 15.96
CA ARG A 54 12.43 3.36 15.38
C ARG A 54 12.37 3.27 13.84
N CYS A 55 13.11 2.32 13.26
CA CYS A 55 13.19 2.16 11.81
C CYS A 55 13.22 0.67 11.46
N VAL A 56 12.24 0.24 10.64
CA VAL A 56 12.13 -1.14 10.14
C VAL A 56 11.99 -1.10 8.62
N ILE A 57 12.67 -2.03 7.97
CA ILE A 57 12.62 -2.20 6.52
C ILE A 57 11.95 -3.54 6.20
N PHE A 58 11.06 -3.53 5.24
CA PHE A 58 10.47 -4.70 4.61
C PHE A 58 10.94 -4.76 3.16
N TYR A 59 11.22 -5.97 2.69
CA TYR A 59 11.69 -6.21 1.34
C TYR A 59 11.01 -7.44 0.77
N GLU A 60 10.48 -7.31 -0.44
CA GLU A 60 10.05 -8.42 -1.28
C GLU A 60 10.56 -8.19 -2.69
N GLY A 61 10.85 -9.26 -3.42
CA GLY A 61 11.23 -9.12 -4.80
C GLY A 61 11.46 -10.46 -5.49
N GLU A 62 11.18 -10.48 -6.79
CA GLU A 62 11.23 -11.67 -7.61
C GLU A 62 11.82 -11.41 -9.00
N TRP A 63 12.37 -12.46 -9.58
CA TRP A 63 12.86 -12.43 -10.95
C TRP A 63 11.71 -12.67 -11.92
N VAL A 64 11.29 -11.63 -12.64
CA VAL A 64 10.30 -11.75 -13.72
C VAL A 64 10.94 -12.34 -14.98
N SER A 65 12.21 -12.03 -15.23
CA SER A 65 12.99 -12.61 -16.32
C SER A 65 14.48 -12.66 -15.97
N ARG A 66 15.33 -13.14 -16.89
CA ARG A 66 16.80 -13.10 -16.70
C ARG A 66 17.39 -11.69 -16.60
N GLN A 67 16.64 -10.67 -17.01
CA GLN A 67 17.12 -9.28 -17.13
C GLN A 67 16.31 -8.31 -16.27
N LEU A 68 15.22 -8.77 -15.66
CA LEU A 68 14.30 -7.94 -14.90
C LEU A 68 14.04 -8.57 -13.53
N TYR A 69 14.28 -7.78 -12.50
CA TYR A 69 14.04 -8.10 -11.11
C TYR A 69 13.12 -7.03 -10.52
N ASN A 70 11.92 -7.44 -10.14
CA ASN A 70 10.93 -6.56 -9.53
C ASN A 70 11.07 -6.65 -8.03
N TYR A 71 11.03 -5.51 -7.35
CA TYR A 71 11.13 -5.48 -5.91
C TYR A 71 10.46 -4.25 -5.32
N CYS A 72 10.00 -4.44 -4.09
CA CYS A 72 9.48 -3.40 -3.23
C CYS A 72 10.33 -3.32 -1.96
N VAL A 73 10.73 -2.11 -1.58
CA VAL A 73 11.28 -1.80 -0.26
C VAL A 73 10.28 -0.88 0.44
N ILE A 74 9.82 -1.28 1.62
CA ILE A 74 8.98 -0.45 2.49
C ILE A 74 9.78 -0.09 3.72
N ILE A 75 9.97 1.20 3.96
CA ILE A 75 10.67 1.72 5.13
C ILE A 75 9.65 2.39 6.02
N VAL A 76 9.54 1.93 7.26
CA VAL A 76 8.72 2.58 8.28
C VAL A 76 9.67 3.22 9.28
N GLU A 77 9.61 4.53 9.41
CA GLU A 77 10.43 5.30 10.33
C GLU A 77 9.55 6.15 11.24
N ASN A 78 9.90 6.22 12.52
CA ASN A 78 9.19 7.02 13.50
C ASN A 78 10.13 8.06 14.10
N SER A 79 9.83 9.33 13.94
CA SER A 79 10.50 10.44 14.61
C SER A 79 9.65 10.92 15.80
N ASP A 80 10.11 11.95 16.51
CA ASP A 80 9.31 12.58 17.58
C ASP A 80 8.18 13.45 17.01
N GLU A 81 8.25 13.80 15.73
CA GLU A 81 7.34 14.72 15.05
C GLU A 81 6.35 13.99 14.12
N ASP A 82 6.77 12.87 13.54
CA ASP A 82 6.01 12.18 12.49
C ASP A 82 6.27 10.67 12.43
N LEU A 83 5.31 9.96 11.83
CA LEU A 83 5.50 8.61 11.34
C LEU A 83 5.62 8.67 9.82
N GLN A 84 6.74 8.19 9.29
CA GLN A 84 7.01 8.14 7.87
C GLN A 84 6.91 6.70 7.33
N VAL A 85 6.25 6.55 6.19
CA VAL A 85 6.25 5.32 5.42
C VAL A 85 6.74 5.64 4.00
N THR A 86 7.86 5.04 3.64
CA THR A 86 8.46 5.18 2.31
C THR A 86 8.31 3.88 1.54
N PHE A 87 7.84 3.98 0.30
CA PHE A 87 7.74 2.89 -0.66
C PHE A 87 8.73 3.16 -1.78
N TYR A 88 9.63 2.21 -2.04
CA TYR A 88 10.46 2.16 -3.24
C TYR A 88 10.03 0.95 -4.05
N ILE A 89 9.60 1.15 -5.27
CA ILE A 89 8.87 0.15 -6.07
C ILE A 89 9.46 0.12 -7.47
N THR A 90 9.82 -1.03 -8.03
CA THR A 90 10.38 -1.10 -9.41
C THR A 90 9.39 -1.57 -10.49
N ASP A 91 8.18 -1.97 -10.10
CA ASP A 91 7.11 -2.41 -11.00
C ASP A 91 5.88 -1.49 -10.91
N ASP A 92 5.29 -1.12 -12.04
CA ASP A 92 4.09 -0.27 -12.06
C ASP A 92 2.83 -1.00 -11.56
N GLN A 93 2.85 -2.33 -11.54
CA GLN A 93 1.81 -3.18 -10.94
C GLN A 93 1.84 -3.16 -9.40
N GLU A 94 2.90 -2.65 -8.76
CA GLU A 94 3.13 -2.73 -7.31
C GLU A 94 2.68 -1.49 -6.50
N MET A 95 2.02 -0.51 -7.13
CA MET A 95 1.24 0.50 -6.40
C MET A 95 0.22 -0.13 -5.43
N ASN A 96 -0.08 -1.42 -5.62
CA ASN A 96 -0.83 -2.25 -4.68
C ASN A 96 -0.37 -2.07 -3.23
N TRP A 97 0.93 -2.01 -2.91
CA TRP A 97 1.35 -1.90 -1.51
C TRP A 97 1.07 -0.53 -0.88
N VAL A 98 1.10 0.53 -1.70
CA VAL A 98 0.67 1.86 -1.28
C VAL A 98 -0.83 1.84 -1.03
N ASN A 99 -1.61 1.31 -1.98
CA ASN A 99 -3.07 1.21 -1.87
C ASN A 99 -3.50 0.36 -0.67
N GLU A 100 -2.90 -0.82 -0.47
CA GLU A 100 -3.12 -1.70 0.69
C GLU A 100 -2.80 -0.99 2.02
N PHE A 101 -1.80 -0.11 2.04
CA PHE A 101 -1.54 0.70 3.23
C PHE A 101 -2.59 1.81 3.41
N LEU A 102 -3.04 2.47 2.35
CA LEU A 102 -4.07 3.53 2.42
C LEU A 102 -5.48 2.98 2.74
N ASP A 103 -5.76 1.74 2.34
CA ASP A 103 -6.99 1.00 2.63
C ASP A 103 -6.93 0.26 3.98
N SER A 104 -5.79 0.34 4.67
CA SER A 104 -5.60 -0.33 5.94
C SER A 104 -6.52 0.24 7.03
N PRO A 105 -6.73 -0.48 8.15
CA PRO A 105 -7.57 -0.02 9.26
C PRO A 105 -7.06 1.24 9.99
N PHE A 106 -5.95 1.85 9.56
CA PHE A 106 -5.41 3.06 10.18
C PHE A 106 -6.19 4.32 9.82
N PHE A 107 -6.93 4.30 8.72
CA PHE A 107 -7.62 5.45 8.18
C PHE A 107 -9.13 5.23 8.15
N THR A 108 -9.88 6.29 8.39
CA THR A 108 -11.32 6.29 8.10
C THR A 108 -11.53 6.39 6.59
N GLN A 109 -12.71 6.02 6.09
CA GLN A 109 -13.01 6.13 4.66
C GLN A 109 -12.73 7.54 4.11
N GLY A 110 -13.16 8.60 4.82
CA GLY A 110 -12.92 9.97 4.40
C GLY A 110 -11.43 10.38 4.44
N GLU A 111 -10.62 9.77 5.30
CA GLU A 111 -9.16 9.96 5.28
C GLU A 111 -8.56 9.25 4.07
N THR A 112 -8.93 7.99 3.81
CA THR A 112 -8.46 7.20 2.65
C THR A 112 -8.77 7.88 1.32
N GLU A 113 -10.01 8.37 1.11
CA GLU A 113 -10.38 9.09 -0.10
C GLU A 113 -9.53 10.35 -0.33
N ASN A 114 -9.21 11.08 0.75
CA ASN A 114 -8.34 12.24 0.69
C ASN A 114 -6.87 11.89 0.43
N LEU A 115 -6.37 10.79 1.00
CA LEU A 115 -5.02 10.30 0.73
C LEU A 115 -4.86 9.89 -0.73
N TYR A 116 -5.84 9.17 -1.29
CA TYR A 116 -5.84 8.85 -2.72
C TYR A 116 -5.87 10.10 -3.58
N ARG A 117 -6.71 11.07 -3.23
CA ARG A 117 -6.73 12.35 -3.94
C ARG A 117 -5.36 13.03 -3.93
N LEU A 118 -4.69 13.07 -2.78
CA LEU A 118 -3.36 13.65 -2.62
C LEU A 118 -2.33 12.94 -3.52
N LEU A 119 -2.33 11.60 -3.50
CA LEU A 119 -1.42 10.76 -4.27
C LEU A 119 -1.51 10.98 -5.79
N HIS A 120 -2.70 11.29 -6.29
CA HIS A 120 -2.95 11.47 -7.73
C HIS A 120 -2.81 12.93 -8.20
N GLN A 121 -2.90 13.91 -7.30
CA GLN A 121 -2.93 15.33 -7.68
C GLN A 121 -1.54 15.97 -7.73
N GLU A 122 -0.65 15.61 -6.81
CA GLU A 122 0.63 16.31 -6.64
C GLU A 122 1.81 15.35 -6.56
N LYS A 123 2.91 15.68 -7.26
CA LYS A 123 4.19 14.98 -7.08
C LYS A 123 4.84 15.31 -5.74
N HIS A 124 4.46 16.43 -5.13
CA HIS A 124 4.94 16.83 -3.81
C HIS A 124 3.88 17.73 -3.18
N ALA A 125 3.42 17.35 -1.99
CA ALA A 125 2.49 18.12 -1.18
C ALA A 125 3.05 18.25 0.23
N ARG A 126 2.77 19.38 0.90
CA ARG A 126 3.32 19.65 2.23
C ARG A 126 2.26 20.23 3.15
N GLY A 127 2.04 19.55 4.27
CA GLY A 127 1.19 19.98 5.38
C GLY A 127 -0.31 19.84 5.08
N GLU A 128 -0.68 19.01 4.11
CA GLU A 128 -2.08 18.84 3.71
C GLU A 128 -2.87 18.16 4.82
N ARG A 129 -3.99 18.77 5.23
CA ARG A 129 -4.81 18.23 6.32
C ARG A 129 -5.67 17.09 5.79
N VAL A 130 -5.45 15.88 6.32
CA VAL A 130 -6.22 14.68 6.02
C VAL A 130 -6.76 14.09 7.32
N GLY A 131 -7.98 14.49 7.67
CA GLY A 131 -8.66 14.08 8.90
C GLY A 131 -7.83 14.39 10.15
N ARG A 132 -7.34 13.34 10.81
CA ARG A 132 -6.52 13.41 12.04
C ARG A 132 -5.05 13.74 11.81
N TYR A 133 -4.60 13.89 10.56
CA TYR A 133 -3.19 14.04 10.23
C TYR A 133 -2.94 15.28 9.36
N ARG A 134 -1.75 15.86 9.51
CA ARG A 134 -1.09 16.65 8.47
C ARG A 134 -0.18 15.71 7.71
N VAL A 135 -0.26 15.74 6.39
CA VAL A 135 0.42 14.79 5.51
C VAL A 135 1.37 15.54 4.58
N ASP A 136 2.64 15.16 4.64
CA ASP A 136 3.62 15.50 3.62
C ASP A 136 3.73 14.31 2.67
N LEU A 137 3.55 14.57 1.37
CA LEU A 137 3.70 13.58 0.30
C LEU A 137 4.89 13.98 -0.57
N SER A 138 5.79 13.04 -0.84
CA SER A 138 6.78 13.18 -1.90
C SER A 138 6.71 11.98 -2.82
N HIS A 139 6.59 12.23 -4.11
CA HIS A 139 6.46 11.21 -5.14
C HIS A 139 7.46 11.50 -6.27
N TRP A 140 8.43 10.60 -6.40
CA TRP A 140 9.47 10.64 -7.42
C TRP A 140 9.44 9.38 -8.27
N GLU A 141 9.73 9.53 -9.56
CA GLU A 141 9.74 8.42 -10.52
C GLU A 141 11.08 8.41 -11.28
N PRO A 142 12.17 7.93 -10.64
CA PRO A 142 13.41 7.64 -11.37
C PRO A 142 13.18 6.57 -12.46
N LYS A 143 14.11 6.45 -13.42
CA LYS A 143 13.95 5.67 -14.66
C LYS A 143 13.28 4.28 -14.55
N HIS A 144 13.52 3.56 -13.45
CA HIS A 144 13.06 2.19 -13.27
C HIS A 144 12.45 1.97 -11.87
N ALA A 145 12.02 3.04 -11.19
CA ALA A 145 11.39 2.91 -9.90
C ALA A 145 10.46 4.09 -9.60
N GLN A 146 9.55 3.86 -8.67
CA GLN A 146 8.71 4.85 -8.06
C GLN A 146 9.05 4.92 -6.57
N ILE A 147 9.18 6.14 -6.05
CA ILE A 147 9.46 6.41 -4.65
C ILE A 147 8.34 7.28 -4.13
N ILE A 148 7.57 6.76 -3.18
CA ILE A 148 6.48 7.47 -2.52
C ILE A 148 6.80 7.55 -1.04
N VAL A 149 6.87 8.76 -0.51
CA VAL A 149 7.09 9.05 0.90
C VAL A 149 5.85 9.73 1.44
N LEU A 150 5.23 9.10 2.45
CA LEU A 150 4.14 9.65 3.21
C LEU A 150 4.61 9.88 4.64
N SER A 151 4.58 11.14 5.08
CA SER A 151 4.87 11.51 6.47
C SER A 151 3.59 12.01 7.13
N PHE A 152 3.28 11.44 8.30
CA PHE A 152 2.06 11.71 9.04
C PHE A 152 2.39 12.34 10.39
N THR A 153 2.03 13.61 10.54
CA THR A 153 2.06 14.34 11.81
C THR A 153 0.64 14.42 12.36
N PRO A 154 0.39 14.16 13.67
CA PRO A 154 -0.92 14.40 14.26
C PRO A 154 -1.39 15.84 14.02
N ALA A 155 -2.63 16.00 13.54
CA ALA A 155 -3.21 17.32 13.37
C ALA A 155 -3.83 17.78 14.70
N ASP A 156 -3.39 18.94 15.18
CA ASP A 156 -4.05 19.67 16.26
C ASP A 156 -5.54 19.94 15.97
#